data_AF-Q7NB24-F1
#
_entry.id   AF-Q7NB24-F1
#
_cell.length_a   1.000
_cell.length_b   1.000
_cell.length_c   1.000
_cell.angle_alpha   90.00
_cell.angle_beta   90.00
_cell.angle_gamma   90.00
#
_symmetry.space_group_name_H-M   'P 1'
#
loop_
_entity.id
_entity.type
_entity.pdbx_description
1 polymer ?
#
loop_
_entity_poly.entity_id
_entity_poly.type
_entity_poly.pdbx_seq_one_letter_code
_entity_poly.pdbx_strand_id
1 'polypeptide(L)'
;MKKKSLFRLASLIGAGSFAAVVPASCNSLIRSVNHTETVPDDSNRSNNNQDGDQGGLSNQSETRNQLSGLLNKQANQVGMYNEYKQIQAGLKSAYEAAKAVVDNTNSTSEQLNEAKTALENAISQAERNKDSFNQNNAQLIGVYNQIKEQISGINESLDRAAYSGIRAKLRPIYQAAIIVLQNGLQTAGGSAVSLPYATKVSSDLSAALAKLPEWKQNADQFANFKKFALSPTNFVGPIANDNTQQPSDFGFSAFSVAVDASYKYAKNKIKVGDATNASEEVQALTDVGWIYNFGREANDGYEFSFDYYGPSKAWLYFPFKLSKQTNQTVSFYYSLNDRNAAIERKVIINAPTVDSIQVAKVPLDDLKFGRNKVAFSSIEGTTTPMVGNFYISSSDHNDDSVYNSIFGNTLSEDKNSVTVNFLDGYGLADNSKTLLRQISATLGDSTESNSYYVIGWLGGSAGNNTMSANAINNTSRTYTFYVNAPKSGAYNVSGYTNANEVRDLVFKTAPLPPNPQQTYTLTLSSLPNSGENKVVKFDTATMGNDKTLTLQKGLNRIVVMGGTSFEGNAPNLGNVTFTFKG
;
A
#
# COMPACT_ATOMS: atom_id res chain seq x y z
N MET A 1 -9.25 30.80 20.66
CA MET A 1 -8.25 29.73 20.47
C MET A 1 -8.87 28.69 19.52
N LYS A 2 -8.34 28.21 18.41
CA LYS A 2 -6.97 28.08 17.86
C LYS A 2 -6.96 28.54 16.38
N LYS A 3 -6.32 29.68 16.07
CA LYS A 3 -6.03 30.18 14.70
C LYS A 3 -4.81 29.46 14.08
N LYS A 4 -4.70 28.13 14.21
CA LYS A 4 -3.47 27.38 13.86
C LYS A 4 -3.58 26.40 12.68
N SER A 5 -4.72 26.24 11.99
CA SER A 5 -4.83 25.24 10.91
C SER A 5 -4.60 25.76 9.49
N LEU A 6 -4.88 27.03 9.19
CA LEU A 6 -4.73 27.56 7.82
C LEU A 6 -3.27 27.76 7.36
N PHE A 7 -2.34 27.99 8.30
CA PHE A 7 -0.94 28.27 7.97
C PHE A 7 -0.08 27.03 7.65
N ARG A 8 -0.58 25.80 7.88
CA ARG A 8 0.16 24.57 7.51
C ARG A 8 -0.04 24.15 6.04
N LEU A 9 -1.02 24.74 5.36
CA LEU A 9 -1.32 24.46 3.94
C LEU A 9 -0.21 24.94 2.97
N ALA A 10 0.63 25.89 3.40
CA ALA A 10 1.73 26.41 2.58
C ALA A 10 2.89 25.41 2.41
N SER A 11 2.95 24.33 3.19
CA SER A 11 4.03 23.31 3.07
C SER A 11 3.84 22.32 1.92
N LEU A 12 2.65 22.29 1.29
CA LEU A 12 2.37 21.42 0.14
C LEU A 12 2.43 22.14 -1.22
N ILE A 13 2.62 23.47 -1.22
CA ILE A 13 2.63 24.28 -2.43
C ILE A 13 3.93 25.09 -2.39
N GLY A 14 4.91 24.65 -3.17
CA GLY A 14 6.17 25.38 -3.36
C GLY A 14 5.91 26.85 -3.67
N ALA A 15 6.68 27.70 -3.00
CA ALA A 15 6.60 29.15 -3.09
C ALA A 15 6.68 29.63 -4.56
N GLY A 16 5.63 30.33 -5.00
CA GLY A 16 5.58 31.05 -6.26
C GLY A 16 4.93 32.41 -6.02
N SER A 17 5.73 33.45 -6.17
CA SER A 17 5.51 34.85 -5.79
C SER A 17 4.29 35.50 -6.44
N PHE A 18 3.56 36.32 -5.69
CA PHE A 18 2.65 37.33 -6.27
C PHE A 18 3.16 38.72 -5.90
N ALA A 19 3.66 39.43 -6.91
CA ALA A 19 3.96 40.85 -6.85
C ALA A 19 2.65 41.64 -6.77
N ALA A 20 2.57 42.57 -5.82
CA ALA A 20 1.46 43.49 -5.68
C ALA A 20 1.52 44.55 -6.79
N VAL A 21 0.46 44.63 -7.59
CA VAL A 21 0.20 45.76 -8.50
C VAL A 21 -0.72 46.73 -7.77
N VAL A 22 -0.25 47.97 -7.62
CA VAL A 22 -1.00 49.11 -7.09
C VAL A 22 -1.87 49.69 -8.22
N PRO A 23 -3.10 50.15 -7.93
CA PRO A 23 -3.65 51.28 -8.66
C PRO A 23 -3.80 52.50 -7.74
N ALA A 24 -3.34 53.63 -8.28
CA ALA A 24 -3.53 54.97 -7.75
C ALA A 24 -4.97 55.47 -7.97
N SER A 25 -5.39 56.34 -7.04
CA SER A 25 -6.31 57.49 -7.15
C SER A 25 -7.49 57.46 -8.15
N CYS A 26 -8.71 57.79 -7.67
CA CYS A 26 -9.27 59.15 -7.80
C CYS A 26 -10.71 59.25 -7.25
N ASN A 27 -11.00 60.44 -6.72
CA ASN A 27 -12.31 60.92 -6.27
C ASN A 27 -13.39 60.83 -7.35
N SER A 28 -14.59 60.39 -6.97
CA SER A 28 -15.85 61.13 -7.14
C SER A 28 -16.99 60.27 -6.62
N LEU A 29 -17.83 60.80 -5.73
CA LEU A 29 -19.31 60.70 -5.77
C LEU A 29 -19.89 61.29 -4.49
N ILE A 30 -20.23 62.58 -4.57
CA ILE A 30 -21.28 63.20 -3.76
C ILE A 30 -22.55 63.23 -4.64
N ARG A 31 -23.70 62.97 -4.01
CA ARG A 31 -25.12 63.10 -4.45
C ARG A 31 -25.73 61.99 -5.32
N SER A 32 -26.65 61.25 -4.70
CA SER A 32 -28.09 61.38 -5.00
C SER A 32 -28.93 60.86 -3.82
N VAL A 33 -29.55 61.77 -3.05
CA VAL A 33 -30.71 61.42 -2.21
C VAL A 33 -31.90 62.13 -2.84
N ASN A 34 -32.86 61.34 -3.33
CA ASN A 34 -34.14 61.85 -3.82
C ASN A 34 -34.94 62.39 -2.65
N HIS A 35 -35.32 63.66 -2.75
CA HIS A 35 -36.38 64.27 -1.95
C HIS A 35 -37.73 63.74 -2.43
N THR A 36 -38.54 63.25 -1.50
CA THR A 36 -40.00 63.27 -1.61
C THR A 36 -40.53 64.15 -0.48
N GLU A 37 -41.08 65.29 -0.85
CA GLU A 37 -41.80 66.22 0.03
C GLU A 37 -43.13 65.63 0.46
N THR A 38 -43.44 65.71 1.75
CA THR A 38 -44.80 65.96 2.23
C THR A 38 -44.72 66.93 3.40
N VAL A 39 -45.24 68.14 3.18
CA VAL A 39 -45.54 69.15 4.20
C VAL A 39 -46.85 68.74 4.90
N PRO A 40 -46.97 68.95 6.22
CA PRO A 40 -47.94 69.96 6.66
C PRO A 40 -47.36 71.00 7.62
N ASP A 41 -47.87 72.21 7.43
CA ASP A 41 -47.82 73.41 8.25
C ASP A 41 -48.50 73.19 9.61
N ASP A 42 -47.91 73.71 10.71
CA ASP A 42 -48.66 74.59 11.61
C ASP A 42 -47.74 75.41 12.55
N SER A 43 -48.27 76.59 12.81
CA SER A 43 -47.85 77.83 13.43
C SER A 43 -47.30 77.84 14.88
N ASN A 44 -46.57 78.94 15.16
CA ASN A 44 -46.69 79.84 16.33
C ASN A 44 -45.74 79.67 17.55
N ARG A 45 -44.70 80.55 17.67
CA ARG A 45 -44.54 81.63 18.69
C ARG A 45 -43.07 82.10 18.92
N SER A 46 -42.80 83.34 18.54
CA SER A 46 -42.19 84.46 19.30
C SER A 46 -40.90 84.32 20.16
N ASN A 47 -39.84 84.98 19.67
CA ASN A 47 -38.89 85.96 20.28
C ASN A 47 -38.00 85.72 21.53
N ASN A 48 -36.74 86.20 21.34
CA ASN A 48 -35.75 86.77 22.28
C ASN A 48 -34.97 85.77 23.16
N ASN A 49 -33.65 85.83 23.38
CA ASN A 49 -32.65 86.90 23.31
C ASN A 49 -31.25 86.32 22.95
N GLN A 50 -30.38 87.18 22.41
CA GLN A 50 -28.92 87.00 22.42
C GLN A 50 -28.40 86.89 23.86
N ASP A 51 -27.45 85.99 24.12
CA ASP A 51 -26.15 86.36 24.70
C ASP A 51 -25.17 85.17 24.77
N GLY A 52 -23.91 85.44 24.42
CA GLY A 52 -22.74 84.95 25.16
C GLY A 52 -22.31 83.48 25.01
N ASP A 53 -21.43 83.25 24.03
CA ASP A 53 -20.12 82.55 24.10
C ASP A 53 -19.86 81.38 25.08
N GLN A 54 -19.05 80.43 24.58
CA GLN A 54 -18.45 79.23 25.21
C GLN A 54 -19.27 77.91 25.21
N GLY A 55 -19.46 77.31 24.03
CA GLY A 55 -19.98 75.93 23.91
C GLY A 55 -19.36 75.04 22.83
N GLY A 56 -18.43 75.55 22.00
CA GLY A 56 -18.04 74.88 20.76
C GLY A 56 -16.97 73.77 20.86
N LEU A 57 -16.10 73.82 21.88
CA LEU A 57 -14.91 72.96 21.94
C LEU A 57 -15.13 71.61 22.65
N SER A 58 -16.08 71.51 23.58
CA SER A 58 -16.38 70.27 24.29
C SER A 58 -17.01 69.22 23.36
N ASN A 59 -17.93 69.64 22.49
CA ASN A 59 -18.67 68.75 21.61
C ASN A 59 -17.79 68.22 20.45
N GLN A 60 -16.88 69.03 19.89
CA GLN A 60 -16.03 68.62 18.77
C GLN A 60 -14.96 67.59 19.18
N SER A 61 -14.29 67.83 20.31
CA SER A 61 -13.28 66.93 20.87
C SER A 61 -13.91 65.59 21.29
N GLU A 62 -15.08 65.65 21.91
CA GLU A 62 -15.84 64.47 22.32
C GLU A 62 -16.29 63.62 21.12
N THR A 63 -16.89 64.24 20.08
CA THR A 63 -17.27 63.52 18.85
C THR A 63 -16.06 62.91 18.15
N ARG A 64 -14.91 63.62 18.12
CA ARG A 64 -13.67 63.09 17.52
C ARG A 64 -13.14 61.88 18.31
N ASN A 65 -13.22 61.90 19.65
CA ASN A 65 -12.84 60.77 20.49
C ASN A 65 -13.78 59.56 20.29
N GLN A 66 -15.09 59.79 20.20
CA GLN A 66 -16.07 58.74 19.93
C GLN A 66 -15.84 58.09 18.56
N LEU A 67 -15.62 58.89 17.51
CA LEU A 67 -15.31 58.39 16.18
C LEU A 67 -13.99 57.62 16.14
N SER A 68 -12.95 58.11 16.81
CA SER A 68 -11.68 57.38 16.98
C SER A 68 -11.88 56.04 17.70
N GLY A 69 -12.76 56.00 18.71
CA GLY A 69 -13.16 54.77 19.39
C GLY A 69 -13.83 53.75 18.46
N LEU A 70 -14.63 54.20 17.49
CA LEU A 70 -15.21 53.34 16.45
C LEU A 70 -14.13 52.84 15.47
N LEU A 71 -13.24 53.71 15.01
CA LEU A 71 -12.12 53.38 14.11
C LEU A 71 -11.20 52.30 14.72
N ASN A 72 -10.95 52.37 16.04
CA ASN A 72 -10.15 51.37 16.75
C ASN A 72 -10.76 49.95 16.71
N LYS A 73 -12.05 49.81 16.39
CA LYS A 73 -12.74 48.52 16.25
C LYS A 73 -12.68 47.95 14.83
N GLN A 74 -12.13 48.68 13.86
CA GLN A 74 -12.11 48.33 12.43
C GLN A 74 -11.64 46.89 12.18
N ALA A 75 -10.49 46.50 12.74
CA ALA A 75 -9.89 45.19 12.49
C ALA A 75 -10.84 44.03 12.87
N ASN A 76 -11.55 44.18 13.99
CA ASN A 76 -12.51 43.17 14.46
C ASN A 76 -13.78 43.18 13.60
N GLN A 77 -14.35 44.36 13.34
CA GLN A 77 -15.60 44.46 12.59
C GLN A 77 -15.44 44.06 11.13
N VAL A 78 -14.44 44.58 10.42
CA VAL A 78 -14.15 44.18 9.03
C VAL A 78 -13.76 42.69 8.95
N GLY A 79 -13.09 42.16 9.98
CA GLY A 79 -12.71 40.75 10.07
C GLY A 79 -13.89 39.77 10.15
N MET A 80 -15.05 40.20 10.66
CA MET A 80 -16.27 39.37 10.72
C MET A 80 -16.85 39.06 9.33
N TYR A 81 -16.47 39.83 8.31
CA TYR A 81 -16.97 39.72 6.95
C TYR A 81 -15.95 39.12 5.98
N ASN A 82 -14.90 38.45 6.48
CA ASN A 82 -13.84 37.84 5.64
C ASN A 82 -14.37 36.93 4.53
N GLU A 83 -15.52 36.30 4.73
CA GLU A 83 -16.18 35.39 3.78
C GLU A 83 -17.21 36.12 2.90
N TYR A 84 -17.55 37.36 3.24
CA TYR A 84 -18.54 38.19 2.57
C TYR A 84 -17.83 39.39 1.91
N LYS A 85 -17.03 39.14 0.87
CA LYS A 85 -16.05 40.12 0.36
C LYS A 85 -16.68 41.45 -0.07
N GLN A 86 -17.92 41.44 -0.59
CA GLN A 86 -18.62 42.66 -0.96
C GLN A 86 -18.98 43.51 0.28
N ILE A 87 -19.57 42.89 1.30
CA ILE A 87 -19.88 43.55 2.57
C ILE A 87 -18.59 44.05 3.23
N GLN A 88 -17.54 43.23 3.21
CA GLN A 88 -16.23 43.59 3.73
C GLN A 88 -15.63 44.81 3.03
N ALA A 89 -15.68 44.85 1.70
CA ALA A 89 -15.16 45.96 0.92
C ALA A 89 -15.93 47.26 1.21
N GLY A 90 -17.27 47.21 1.22
CA GLY A 90 -18.10 48.37 1.55
C GLY A 90 -17.83 48.92 2.95
N LEU A 91 -17.73 48.03 3.95
CA LEU A 91 -17.40 48.41 5.32
C LEU A 91 -15.99 49.00 5.43
N LYS A 92 -15.01 48.41 4.75
CA LYS A 92 -13.63 48.93 4.71
C LYS A 92 -13.59 50.34 4.12
N SER A 93 -14.29 50.61 3.01
CA SER A 93 -14.38 51.96 2.42
C SER A 93 -15.02 52.97 3.37
N ALA A 94 -16.05 52.59 4.13
CA ALA A 94 -16.66 53.46 5.13
C ALA A 94 -15.69 53.83 6.27
N TYR A 95 -14.91 52.85 6.75
CA TYR A 95 -13.86 53.10 7.73
C TYR A 95 -12.75 54.02 7.18
N GLU A 96 -12.33 53.84 5.93
CA GLU A 96 -11.33 54.71 5.28
C GLU A 96 -11.85 56.14 5.13
N ALA A 97 -13.12 56.32 4.74
CA ALA A 97 -13.76 57.64 4.65
C ALA A 97 -13.87 58.33 6.02
N ALA A 98 -14.30 57.61 7.07
CA ALA A 98 -14.37 58.15 8.42
C ALA A 98 -12.98 58.51 8.98
N LYS A 99 -11.96 57.69 8.68
CA LYS A 99 -10.57 57.97 9.06
C LYS A 99 -10.05 59.24 8.41
N ALA A 100 -10.34 59.47 7.12
CA ALA A 100 -9.93 60.69 6.44
C ALA A 100 -10.49 61.97 7.09
N VAL A 101 -11.72 61.91 7.62
CA VAL A 101 -12.34 63.03 8.38
C VAL A 101 -11.69 63.21 9.75
N VAL A 102 -11.37 62.14 10.47
CA VAL A 102 -10.68 62.23 11.78
C VAL A 102 -9.25 62.77 11.64
N ASP A 103 -8.52 62.32 10.61
CA ASP A 103 -7.13 62.72 10.37
C ASP A 103 -7.02 64.19 9.89
N ASN A 104 -8.10 64.77 9.36
CA ASN A 104 -8.16 66.17 9.00
C ASN A 104 -8.35 67.05 10.23
N THR A 105 -7.28 67.75 10.64
CA THR A 105 -7.29 68.63 11.82
C THR A 105 -8.34 69.72 11.74
N ASN A 106 -8.71 70.15 10.53
CA ASN A 106 -9.66 71.23 10.27
C ASN A 106 -11.12 70.77 10.14
N SER A 107 -11.41 69.47 10.34
CA SER A 107 -12.79 68.98 10.22
C SER A 107 -13.71 69.58 11.28
N THR A 108 -14.85 70.13 10.83
CA THR A 108 -15.86 70.78 11.68
C THR A 108 -16.62 69.77 12.54
N SER A 109 -17.29 70.24 13.60
CA SER A 109 -18.17 69.39 14.43
C SER A 109 -19.26 68.69 13.63
N GLU A 110 -19.82 69.37 12.63
CA GLU A 110 -20.81 68.82 11.71
C GLU A 110 -20.21 67.68 10.87
N GLN A 111 -19.04 67.89 10.26
CA GLN A 111 -18.34 66.86 9.48
C GLN A 111 -17.97 65.64 10.33
N LEU A 112 -17.54 65.84 11.58
CA LEU A 112 -17.23 64.75 12.51
C LEU A 112 -18.49 63.96 12.90
N ASN A 113 -19.61 64.64 13.17
CA ASN A 113 -20.89 63.98 13.48
C ASN A 113 -21.46 63.24 12.26
N GLU A 114 -21.37 63.83 11.07
CA GLU A 114 -21.78 63.19 9.81
C GLU A 114 -20.94 61.93 9.54
N ALA A 115 -19.61 62.00 9.70
CA ALA A 115 -18.73 60.86 9.52
C ALA A 115 -18.99 59.75 10.56
N LYS A 116 -19.26 60.11 11.82
CA LYS A 116 -19.65 59.17 12.88
C LYS A 116 -20.97 58.47 12.53
N THR A 117 -21.99 59.24 12.18
CA THR A 117 -23.32 58.71 11.82
C THR A 117 -23.24 57.83 10.57
N ALA A 118 -22.46 58.24 9.57
CA ALA A 118 -22.24 57.46 8.35
C ALA A 118 -21.53 56.13 8.65
N LEU A 119 -20.52 56.12 9.52
CA LEU A 119 -19.84 54.89 9.93
C LEU A 119 -20.77 53.98 10.73
N GLU A 120 -21.52 54.50 11.70
CA GLU A 120 -22.51 53.74 12.48
C GLU A 120 -23.56 53.10 11.55
N ASN A 121 -24.09 53.86 10.60
CA ASN A 121 -25.03 53.36 9.59
C ASN A 121 -24.41 52.28 8.71
N ALA A 122 -23.16 52.44 8.26
CA ALA A 122 -22.47 51.44 7.46
C ALA A 122 -22.24 50.13 8.23
N ILE A 123 -21.93 50.21 9.52
CA ILE A 123 -21.80 49.04 10.41
C ILE A 123 -23.14 48.30 10.52
N SER A 124 -24.22 49.00 10.87
CA SER A 124 -25.55 48.40 10.96
C SER A 124 -26.07 47.87 9.61
N GLN A 125 -25.69 48.51 8.49
CA GLN A 125 -26.02 48.02 7.16
C GLN A 125 -25.24 46.75 6.81
N ALA A 126 -23.96 46.64 7.20
CA ALA A 126 -23.16 45.44 6.97
C ALA A 126 -23.75 44.22 7.70
N GLU A 127 -24.23 44.40 8.94
CA GLU A 127 -24.94 43.37 9.69
C GLU A 127 -26.24 42.94 9.01
N ARG A 128 -27.12 43.88 8.66
CA ARG A 128 -28.37 43.58 7.94
C ARG A 128 -28.14 42.90 6.59
N ASN A 129 -27.14 43.34 5.83
CA ASN A 129 -26.79 42.72 4.55
C ASN A 129 -26.33 41.28 4.72
N LYS A 130 -25.57 40.99 5.79
CA LYS A 130 -25.13 39.63 6.11
C LYS A 130 -26.32 38.74 6.47
N ASP A 131 -27.24 39.24 7.31
CA ASP A 131 -28.43 38.48 7.70
C ASP A 131 -29.33 38.18 6.50
N SER A 132 -29.57 39.18 5.64
CA SER A 132 -30.32 39.02 4.41
C SER A 132 -29.65 38.02 3.46
N PHE A 133 -28.33 38.13 3.27
CA PHE A 133 -27.58 37.16 2.48
C PHE A 133 -27.74 35.75 3.06
N ASN A 134 -27.63 35.59 4.38
CA ASN A 134 -27.70 34.30 5.05
C ASN A 134 -29.07 33.63 4.89
N GLN A 135 -30.14 34.40 5.06
CA GLN A 135 -31.51 33.91 4.87
C GLN A 135 -31.73 33.43 3.43
N ASN A 136 -31.23 34.19 2.45
CA ASN A 136 -31.40 33.86 1.03
C ASN A 136 -30.48 32.74 0.53
N ASN A 137 -29.40 32.41 1.26
CA ASN A 137 -28.37 31.47 0.82
C ASN A 137 -28.05 30.37 1.85
N ALA A 138 -29.04 29.98 2.66
CA ALA A 138 -28.85 29.01 3.76
C ALA A 138 -28.19 27.69 3.31
N GLN A 139 -28.58 27.15 2.15
CA GLN A 139 -27.99 25.93 1.60
C GLN A 139 -26.52 26.10 1.25
N LEU A 140 -26.15 27.22 0.61
CA LEU A 140 -24.76 27.52 0.25
C LEU A 140 -23.89 27.63 1.51
N ILE A 141 -24.40 28.26 2.56
CA ILE A 141 -23.69 28.40 3.85
C ILE A 141 -23.50 27.03 4.51
N GLY A 142 -24.53 26.18 4.50
CA GLY A 142 -24.44 24.82 5.02
C GLY A 142 -23.33 24.03 4.33
N VAL A 143 -23.32 24.03 3.00
CA VAL A 143 -22.29 23.33 2.20
C VAL A 143 -20.90 23.94 2.41
N TYR A 144 -20.79 25.27 2.46
CA TYR A 144 -19.52 25.97 2.70
C TYR A 144 -18.91 25.60 4.06
N ASN A 145 -19.73 25.52 5.10
CA ASN A 145 -19.29 25.08 6.43
C ASN A 145 -18.93 23.60 6.46
N GLN A 146 -19.68 22.75 5.75
CA GLN A 146 -19.35 21.34 5.59
C GLN A 146 -17.97 21.15 4.93
N ILE A 147 -17.64 21.92 3.89
CA ILE A 147 -16.32 21.90 3.26
C ILE A 147 -15.21 22.26 4.26
N LYS A 148 -15.41 23.28 5.11
CA LYS A 148 -14.42 23.65 6.15
C LYS A 148 -14.14 22.49 7.11
N GLU A 149 -15.19 21.80 7.55
CA GLU A 149 -15.07 20.65 8.45
C GLU A 149 -14.36 19.48 7.75
N GLN A 150 -14.75 19.14 6.52
CA GLN A 150 -14.19 18.02 5.76
C GLN A 150 -12.73 18.18 5.41
N ILE A 151 -12.28 19.38 4.99
CA ILE A 151 -10.85 19.63 4.71
C ILE A 151 -10.00 19.32 5.94
N SER A 152 -10.51 19.61 7.15
CA SER A 152 -9.81 19.28 8.39
C SER A 152 -9.72 17.78 8.65
N GLY A 153 -10.74 17.02 8.23
CA GLY A 153 -10.78 15.56 8.34
C GLY A 153 -9.85 14.83 7.38
N ILE A 154 -9.59 15.36 6.18
CA ILE A 154 -8.66 14.72 5.23
C ILE A 154 -7.19 14.99 5.65
N ASN A 155 -6.93 16.01 6.48
CA ASN A 155 -5.59 16.40 6.94
C ASN A 155 -4.92 15.39 7.92
N GLU A 156 -5.31 14.13 7.86
CA GLU A 156 -4.54 13.03 8.44
C GLU A 156 -3.15 12.99 7.77
N SER A 157 -2.11 12.69 8.55
CA SER A 157 -0.74 12.57 8.01
C SER A 157 -0.70 11.48 6.93
N LEU A 158 -0.50 11.91 5.69
CA LEU A 158 -0.25 11.05 4.53
C LEU A 158 1.23 11.06 4.17
N ASP A 159 2.13 11.24 5.13
CA ASP A 159 3.54 11.56 4.87
C ASP A 159 4.35 10.36 4.37
N ARG A 160 3.87 9.14 4.60
CA ARG A 160 4.54 7.91 4.15
C ARG A 160 4.60 7.82 2.62
N ALA A 161 5.72 7.31 2.10
CA ALA A 161 5.92 7.10 0.66
C ALA A 161 4.80 6.23 0.04
N ALA A 162 4.35 5.21 0.77
CA ALA A 162 3.26 4.32 0.41
C ALA A 162 1.93 5.04 0.09
N TYR A 163 1.70 6.24 0.60
CA TYR A 163 0.46 7.00 0.37
C TYR A 163 0.56 8.01 -0.78
N SER A 164 1.63 7.96 -1.59
CA SER A 164 1.83 8.94 -2.67
C SER A 164 0.73 8.91 -3.74
N GLY A 165 0.17 7.74 -4.07
CA GLY A 165 -1.01 7.62 -4.94
C GLY A 165 -2.25 8.29 -4.36
N ILE A 166 -2.50 8.05 -3.06
CA ILE A 166 -3.60 8.70 -2.31
C ILE A 166 -3.45 10.22 -2.34
N ARG A 167 -2.25 10.74 -2.03
CA ARG A 167 -1.97 12.18 -2.09
C ARG A 167 -2.21 12.75 -3.50
N ALA A 168 -1.79 12.04 -4.54
CA ALA A 168 -2.02 12.45 -5.92
C ALA A 168 -3.53 12.49 -6.25
N LYS A 169 -4.30 11.50 -5.80
CA LYS A 169 -5.76 11.44 -5.98
C LYS A 169 -6.50 12.55 -5.24
N LEU A 170 -6.08 12.88 -4.01
CA LEU A 170 -6.74 13.88 -3.16
C LEU A 170 -6.40 15.32 -3.54
N ARG A 171 -5.22 15.57 -4.12
CA ARG A 171 -4.74 16.91 -4.47
C ARG A 171 -5.75 17.77 -5.24
N PRO A 172 -6.35 17.32 -6.36
CA PRO A 172 -7.33 18.15 -7.08
C PRO A 172 -8.60 18.42 -6.27
N ILE A 173 -9.03 17.47 -5.42
CA ILE A 173 -10.20 17.63 -4.55
C ILE A 173 -9.93 18.72 -3.51
N TYR A 174 -8.75 18.67 -2.89
CA TYR A 174 -8.30 19.70 -1.95
C TYR A 174 -8.16 21.07 -2.59
N GLN A 175 -7.57 21.16 -3.79
CA GLN A 175 -7.42 22.42 -4.50
C GLN A 175 -8.78 23.05 -4.81
N ALA A 176 -9.76 22.26 -5.26
CA ALA A 176 -11.13 22.75 -5.47
C ALA A 176 -11.78 23.26 -4.18
N ALA A 177 -11.58 22.55 -3.07
CA ALA A 177 -12.07 22.95 -1.75
C ALA A 177 -11.42 24.26 -1.25
N ILE A 178 -10.11 24.42 -1.44
CA ILE A 178 -9.38 25.66 -1.11
C ILE A 178 -9.91 26.83 -1.94
N ILE A 179 -10.17 26.64 -3.24
CA ILE A 179 -10.73 27.67 -4.12
C ILE A 179 -12.10 28.13 -3.61
N VAL A 180 -12.98 27.20 -3.23
CA VAL A 180 -14.27 27.54 -2.62
C VAL A 180 -14.07 28.40 -1.36
N LEU A 181 -13.19 27.99 -0.46
CA LEU A 181 -12.94 28.71 0.79
C LEU A 181 -12.30 30.09 0.56
N GLN A 182 -11.37 30.23 -0.39
CA GLN A 182 -10.70 31.49 -0.72
C GLN A 182 -11.62 32.50 -1.38
N ASN A 183 -12.49 32.06 -2.30
CA ASN A 183 -13.48 32.92 -2.94
C ASN A 183 -14.52 33.44 -1.94
N GLY A 184 -14.78 32.69 -0.87
CA GLY A 184 -15.77 33.04 0.13
C GLY A 184 -17.21 32.85 -0.36
N LEU A 185 -18.17 33.28 0.45
CA LEU A 185 -19.61 33.23 0.16
C LEU A 185 -20.04 34.35 -0.81
N GLN A 186 -19.31 35.48 -0.83
CA GLN A 186 -19.61 36.63 -1.67
C GLN A 186 -18.31 37.26 -2.18
N THR A 187 -18.31 37.75 -3.42
CA THR A 187 -17.17 38.39 -4.10
C THR A 187 -17.35 39.90 -4.20
N ALA A 188 -16.26 40.68 -4.26
CA ALA A 188 -16.31 42.14 -4.42
C ALA A 188 -16.32 42.63 -5.88
N GLY A 189 -16.23 41.73 -6.87
CA GLY A 189 -16.11 42.07 -8.29
C GLY A 189 -15.86 40.88 -9.24
N GLY A 190 -16.43 39.71 -8.94
CA GLY A 190 -16.30 38.48 -9.74
C GLY A 190 -17.47 37.53 -9.49
N SER A 191 -17.50 36.34 -10.11
CA SER A 191 -18.57 35.37 -9.88
C SER A 191 -18.46 34.76 -8.48
N ALA A 192 -19.51 34.90 -7.67
CA ALA A 192 -19.61 34.21 -6.37
C ALA A 192 -19.51 32.69 -6.55
N VAL A 193 -19.11 31.97 -5.49
CA VAL A 193 -19.21 30.51 -5.48
C VAL A 193 -20.66 30.12 -5.70
N SER A 194 -20.92 29.31 -6.73
CA SER A 194 -22.25 28.80 -6.99
C SER A 194 -22.56 27.61 -6.09
N LEU A 195 -23.82 27.50 -5.66
CA LEU A 195 -24.30 26.35 -4.88
C LEU A 195 -23.99 25.01 -5.59
N PRO A 196 -24.23 24.83 -6.91
CA PRO A 196 -23.90 23.56 -7.58
C PRO A 196 -22.41 23.19 -7.51
N TYR A 197 -21.51 24.16 -7.66
CA TYR A 197 -20.07 23.90 -7.59
C TYR A 197 -19.64 23.55 -6.16
N ALA A 198 -20.10 24.31 -5.16
CA ALA A 198 -19.82 24.01 -3.75
C ALA A 198 -20.35 22.62 -3.35
N THR A 199 -21.58 22.28 -3.76
CA THR A 199 -22.19 20.97 -3.48
C THR A 199 -21.39 19.84 -4.11
N LYS A 200 -20.92 20.01 -5.35
CA LYS A 200 -20.03 19.03 -6.00
C LYS A 200 -18.74 18.84 -5.20
N VAL A 201 -18.08 19.92 -4.80
CA VAL A 201 -16.82 19.86 -4.03
C VAL A 201 -17.03 19.18 -2.67
N SER A 202 -18.10 19.51 -1.95
CA SER A 202 -18.47 18.85 -0.67
C SER A 202 -18.74 17.35 -0.86
N SER A 203 -19.42 16.97 -1.95
CA SER A 203 -19.67 15.57 -2.29
C SER A 203 -18.37 14.82 -2.60
N ASP A 204 -17.48 15.41 -3.41
CA ASP A 204 -16.18 14.83 -3.76
C ASP A 204 -15.30 14.64 -2.50
N LEU A 205 -15.30 15.60 -1.58
CA LEU A 205 -14.63 15.49 -0.27
C LEU A 205 -15.22 14.37 0.58
N SER A 206 -16.55 14.28 0.67
CA SER A 206 -17.25 13.23 1.43
C SER A 206 -16.91 11.84 0.91
N ALA A 207 -16.96 11.66 -0.40
CA ALA A 207 -16.64 10.39 -1.06
C ALA A 207 -15.17 9.99 -0.83
N ALA A 208 -14.25 10.96 -0.90
CA ALA A 208 -12.84 10.74 -0.63
C ALA A 208 -12.58 10.35 0.84
N LEU A 209 -13.18 11.07 1.79
CA LEU A 209 -13.11 10.77 3.23
C LEU A 209 -13.59 9.36 3.55
N ALA A 210 -14.72 8.96 2.97
CA ALA A 210 -15.29 7.63 3.20
C ALA A 210 -14.39 6.49 2.69
N LYS A 211 -13.61 6.72 1.63
CA LYS A 211 -12.70 5.73 1.03
C LYS A 211 -11.29 5.76 1.61
N LEU A 212 -10.90 6.83 2.29
CA LEU A 212 -9.54 7.00 2.80
C LEU A 212 -9.04 5.83 3.67
N PRO A 213 -9.84 5.25 4.58
CA PRO A 213 -9.39 4.10 5.37
C PRO A 213 -9.07 2.86 4.51
N GLU A 214 -9.92 2.56 3.52
CA GLU A 214 -9.73 1.45 2.57
C GLU A 214 -8.45 1.65 1.75
N TRP A 215 -8.26 2.88 1.23
CA TRP A 215 -7.07 3.22 0.45
C TRP A 215 -5.78 3.09 1.26
N LYS A 216 -5.78 3.54 2.52
CA LYS A 216 -4.63 3.43 3.43
C LYS A 216 -4.33 1.96 3.74
N GLN A 217 -5.33 1.17 4.10
CA GLN A 217 -5.15 -0.26 4.39
C GLN A 217 -4.55 -1.00 3.20
N ASN A 218 -5.08 -0.75 2.00
CA ASN A 218 -4.54 -1.34 0.77
C ASN A 218 -3.09 -0.90 0.52
N ALA A 219 -2.80 0.41 0.56
CA ALA A 219 -1.45 0.92 0.37
C ALA A 219 -0.45 0.34 1.39
N ASP A 220 -0.89 0.10 2.62
CA ASP A 220 -0.10 -0.52 3.69
C ASP A 220 0.19 -2.00 3.44
N GLN A 221 -0.79 -2.76 2.94
CA GLN A 221 -0.58 -4.15 2.52
C GLN A 221 0.53 -4.23 1.45
N PHE A 222 0.48 -3.36 0.43
CA PHE A 222 1.51 -3.33 -0.61
C PHE A 222 2.83 -2.72 -0.14
N ALA A 223 2.84 -1.87 0.89
CA ALA A 223 4.09 -1.33 1.46
C ALA A 223 4.98 -2.42 2.07
N ASN A 224 4.39 -3.49 2.57
CA ASN A 224 5.08 -4.75 2.84
C ASN A 224 5.16 -5.55 1.54
N PHE A 225 4.17 -6.40 1.28
CA PHE A 225 3.90 -6.96 -0.03
C PHE A 225 2.52 -7.64 0.02
N LYS A 226 1.91 -7.83 -1.16
CA LYS A 226 0.70 -8.65 -1.31
C LYS A 226 1.03 -9.88 -2.15
N LYS A 227 0.73 -11.06 -1.63
CA LYS A 227 0.83 -12.36 -2.33
C LYS A 227 -0.43 -12.60 -3.16
N PHE A 228 -0.24 -13.11 -4.37
CA PHE A 228 -1.26 -13.57 -5.30
C PHE A 228 -0.96 -15.04 -5.61
N ALA A 229 -1.70 -15.93 -4.95
CA ALA A 229 -1.61 -17.35 -5.22
C ALA A 229 -2.09 -17.66 -6.65
N LEU A 230 -1.43 -18.62 -7.29
CA LEU A 230 -1.84 -19.08 -8.61
C LEU A 230 -3.21 -19.76 -8.55
N SER A 231 -3.97 -19.59 -9.63
CA SER A 231 -5.29 -20.18 -9.82
C SER A 231 -5.42 -20.65 -11.26
N PRO A 232 -5.93 -21.88 -11.52
CA PRO A 232 -6.19 -22.34 -12.88
C PRO A 232 -7.24 -21.48 -13.60
N THR A 233 -8.16 -20.83 -12.88
CA THR A 233 -9.18 -19.96 -13.48
C THR A 233 -8.63 -18.67 -14.10
N ASN A 234 -7.37 -18.35 -13.82
CA ASN A 234 -6.70 -17.15 -14.32
C ASN A 234 -5.98 -17.39 -15.66
N PHE A 235 -5.99 -18.61 -16.19
CA PHE A 235 -5.54 -18.84 -17.57
C PHE A 235 -6.59 -18.32 -18.55
N VAL A 236 -6.13 -17.57 -19.54
CA VAL A 236 -6.92 -17.18 -20.71
C VAL A 236 -6.74 -18.28 -21.75
N GLY A 237 -7.82 -18.71 -22.40
CA GLY A 237 -7.79 -19.81 -23.38
C GLY A 237 -8.14 -21.20 -22.80
N PRO A 238 -8.32 -22.22 -23.65
CA PRO A 238 -8.69 -23.56 -23.20
C PRO A 238 -7.56 -24.22 -22.40
N ILE A 239 -7.87 -24.61 -21.17
CA ILE A 239 -7.14 -25.65 -20.45
C ILE A 239 -7.66 -26.96 -21.07
N ALA A 240 -6.94 -27.57 -22.00
CA ALA A 240 -7.41 -28.80 -22.64
C ALA A 240 -7.74 -29.85 -21.56
N ASN A 241 -8.91 -30.50 -21.63
CA ASN A 241 -9.33 -31.49 -20.63
C ASN A 241 -8.82 -32.89 -20.99
N ASP A 242 -8.65 -33.70 -19.94
CA ASP A 242 -8.43 -35.17 -19.87
C ASP A 242 -7.03 -35.80 -19.93
N ASN A 243 -5.94 -35.07 -20.25
CA ASN A 243 -4.55 -35.59 -20.08
C ASN A 243 -3.54 -34.52 -19.57
N THR A 244 -4.06 -33.45 -18.96
CA THR A 244 -3.37 -32.18 -18.67
C THR A 244 -3.39 -31.81 -17.19
N GLN A 245 -3.68 -32.76 -16.31
CA GLN A 245 -3.58 -32.58 -14.87
C GLN A 245 -2.28 -33.19 -14.36
N GLN A 246 -1.68 -32.55 -13.36
CA GLN A 246 -0.57 -33.13 -12.61
C GLN A 246 -0.97 -34.54 -12.12
N PRO A 247 -0.12 -35.56 -12.34
CA PRO A 247 -0.40 -36.93 -11.90
C PRO A 247 -0.90 -37.00 -10.45
N SER A 248 -1.88 -37.86 -10.20
CA SER A 248 -2.53 -37.96 -8.90
C SER A 248 -1.60 -38.48 -7.80
N ASP A 249 -0.54 -39.20 -8.16
CA ASP A 249 0.44 -39.77 -7.24
C ASP A 249 1.58 -38.80 -6.90
N PHE A 250 1.70 -37.65 -7.58
CA PHE A 250 2.77 -36.67 -7.32
C PHE A 250 2.40 -35.80 -6.11
N GLY A 251 3.24 -35.82 -5.07
CA GLY A 251 3.09 -34.93 -3.90
C GLY A 251 3.60 -33.51 -4.16
N PHE A 252 4.63 -33.36 -4.98
CA PHE A 252 5.21 -32.06 -5.34
C PHE A 252 4.85 -31.64 -6.76
N SER A 253 4.73 -30.32 -6.93
CA SER A 253 4.43 -29.67 -8.20
C SER A 253 5.66 -29.26 -9.00
N ALA A 254 6.88 -29.40 -8.45
CA ALA A 254 8.12 -29.13 -9.17
C ALA A 254 9.26 -30.03 -8.68
N PHE A 255 10.19 -30.29 -9.59
CA PHE A 255 11.28 -31.23 -9.38
C PHE A 255 12.66 -30.62 -9.65
N SER A 256 13.73 -31.13 -9.06
CA SER A 256 15.11 -30.69 -9.35
C SER A 256 15.72 -31.38 -10.57
N VAL A 257 14.95 -32.27 -11.21
CA VAL A 257 15.28 -32.96 -12.46
C VAL A 257 14.37 -32.49 -13.59
N ALA A 258 14.75 -32.80 -14.83
CA ALA A 258 13.97 -32.41 -16.00
C ALA A 258 12.65 -33.18 -16.05
N VAL A 259 11.55 -32.47 -16.32
CA VAL A 259 10.20 -33.02 -16.44
C VAL A 259 9.56 -32.52 -17.72
N ASP A 260 9.03 -33.47 -18.50
CA ASP A 260 8.24 -33.19 -19.70
C ASP A 260 6.76 -33.22 -19.34
N ALA A 261 6.24 -32.07 -18.87
CA ALA A 261 4.87 -31.95 -18.39
C ALA A 261 3.90 -31.64 -19.54
N SER A 262 2.81 -32.41 -19.64
CA SER A 262 1.68 -32.13 -20.54
C SER A 262 0.68 -31.11 -19.95
N TYR A 263 0.88 -30.69 -18.70
CA TYR A 263 -0.02 -29.82 -17.95
C TYR A 263 0.53 -28.39 -17.84
N LYS A 264 -0.38 -27.41 -17.81
CA LYS A 264 -0.03 -25.97 -17.70
C LYS A 264 0.10 -25.49 -16.26
N TYR A 265 -0.53 -26.20 -15.33
CA TYR A 265 -0.60 -25.83 -13.92
C TYR A 265 -0.47 -27.06 -13.04
N ALA A 266 0.29 -26.92 -11.95
CA ALA A 266 0.41 -27.93 -10.90
C ALA A 266 0.51 -27.27 -9.54
N LYS A 267 0.13 -28.02 -8.50
CA LYS A 267 0.12 -27.56 -7.11
C LYS A 267 0.57 -28.69 -6.18
N ASN A 268 1.27 -28.35 -5.11
CA ASN A 268 1.65 -29.36 -4.11
C ASN A 268 0.39 -30.04 -3.55
N LYS A 269 0.44 -31.36 -3.42
CA LYS A 269 -0.65 -32.21 -2.92
C LYS A 269 -0.20 -32.87 -1.63
N ILE A 270 -0.98 -32.71 -0.58
CA ILE A 270 -0.69 -33.31 0.73
C ILE A 270 -1.39 -34.66 0.80
N LYS A 271 -0.64 -35.72 1.08
CA LYS A 271 -1.19 -37.07 1.29
C LYS A 271 -1.40 -37.33 2.78
N VAL A 272 -2.43 -38.11 3.13
CA VAL A 272 -2.67 -38.55 4.52
C VAL A 272 -2.13 -39.95 4.72
N GLY A 273 -1.49 -40.20 5.85
CA GLY A 273 -1.17 -41.56 6.31
C GLY A 273 0.25 -42.05 5.97
N ASP A 274 0.44 -43.36 6.13
CA ASP A 274 1.75 -44.01 6.00
C ASP A 274 2.14 -44.31 4.54
N ALA A 275 3.35 -44.87 4.37
CA ALA A 275 3.98 -45.16 3.08
C ALA A 275 3.25 -46.22 2.24
N THR A 276 2.39 -47.04 2.85
CA THR A 276 1.72 -48.20 2.26
C THR A 276 0.23 -47.97 2.02
N ASN A 277 -0.40 -47.06 2.77
CA ASN A 277 -1.84 -46.78 2.77
C ASN A 277 -2.15 -45.28 2.63
N ALA A 278 -1.36 -44.55 1.84
CA ALA A 278 -1.61 -43.13 1.59
C ALA A 278 -2.97 -42.97 0.87
N SER A 279 -4.01 -42.59 1.60
CA SER A 279 -5.33 -42.27 1.06
C SER A 279 -5.48 -40.76 0.81
N GLU A 280 -6.68 -40.38 0.38
CA GLU A 280 -7.12 -39.13 -0.25
C GLU A 280 -6.31 -37.85 0.05
N GLU A 281 -6.18 -37.01 -0.99
CA GLU A 281 -5.56 -35.68 -0.88
C GLU A 281 -6.32 -34.81 0.13
N VAL A 282 -5.62 -34.22 1.11
CA VAL A 282 -6.21 -33.14 1.90
C VAL A 282 -6.23 -31.88 1.06
N GLN A 283 -7.39 -31.55 0.51
CA GLN A 283 -7.52 -30.35 -0.32
C GLN A 283 -7.28 -29.07 0.51
N ALA A 284 -6.56 -28.13 -0.09
CA ALA A 284 -6.38 -26.74 0.33
C ALA A 284 -5.40 -26.39 1.47
N LEU A 285 -4.46 -27.26 1.86
CA LEU A 285 -3.48 -26.93 2.92
C LEU A 285 -2.27 -26.09 2.47
N THR A 286 -2.03 -26.00 1.17
CA THR A 286 -0.92 -25.22 0.59
C THR A 286 -1.44 -24.40 -0.58
N ASP A 287 -0.72 -23.35 -0.98
CA ASP A 287 -0.93 -22.61 -2.23
C ASP A 287 0.33 -22.59 -3.12
N VAL A 288 1.31 -23.45 -2.81
CA VAL A 288 2.54 -23.61 -3.61
C VAL A 288 2.18 -24.29 -4.93
N GLY A 289 2.11 -23.49 -5.98
CA GLY A 289 1.82 -23.95 -7.34
C GLY A 289 2.78 -23.39 -8.37
N TRP A 290 2.73 -23.97 -9.57
CA TRP A 290 3.55 -23.55 -10.70
C TRP A 290 2.71 -23.48 -11.96
N ILE A 291 2.88 -22.40 -12.71
CA ILE A 291 2.61 -22.36 -14.14
C ILE A 291 3.78 -23.06 -14.83
N TYR A 292 3.53 -24.11 -15.59
CA TYR A 292 4.55 -24.86 -16.33
C TYR A 292 4.87 -24.25 -17.69
N ASN A 293 3.91 -23.56 -18.29
CA ASN A 293 4.07 -22.87 -19.56
C ASN A 293 2.96 -21.82 -19.71
N PHE A 294 3.31 -20.63 -20.23
CA PHE A 294 2.35 -19.71 -20.83
C PHE A 294 2.18 -20.18 -22.28
N GLY A 295 0.99 -20.57 -22.72
CA GLY A 295 0.84 -21.22 -24.03
C GLY A 295 1.36 -20.40 -25.22
N ARG A 296 1.54 -21.09 -26.36
CA ARG A 296 2.17 -20.55 -27.58
C ARG A 296 1.26 -19.66 -28.42
N GLU A 297 -0.04 -19.69 -28.18
CA GLU A 297 -1.02 -18.91 -28.94
C GLU A 297 -1.34 -17.60 -28.21
N ALA A 298 -1.65 -16.54 -28.97
CA ALA A 298 -1.89 -15.18 -28.46
C ALA A 298 -3.00 -15.08 -27.39
N ASN A 299 -3.83 -16.12 -27.24
CA ASN A 299 -4.93 -16.20 -26.29
C ASN A 299 -4.69 -17.19 -25.15
N ASP A 300 -3.47 -17.74 -24.98
CA ASP A 300 -3.14 -18.80 -24.03
C ASP A 300 -2.21 -18.29 -22.89
N GLY A 301 -2.64 -17.22 -22.23
CA GLY A 301 -1.86 -16.50 -21.21
C GLY A 301 -2.32 -16.72 -19.77
N TYR A 302 -1.71 -16.01 -18.83
CA TYR A 302 -2.14 -15.96 -17.43
C TYR A 302 -2.43 -14.52 -17.02
N GLU A 303 -3.61 -14.26 -16.46
CA GLU A 303 -4.05 -12.91 -16.08
C GLU A 303 -4.57 -12.83 -14.65
N PHE A 304 -4.20 -11.76 -13.93
CA PHE A 304 -4.80 -11.45 -12.64
C PHE A 304 -5.02 -9.95 -12.44
N SER A 305 -6.01 -9.60 -11.61
CA SER A 305 -6.35 -8.21 -11.27
C SER A 305 -6.15 -7.91 -9.79
N PHE A 306 -5.88 -6.65 -9.47
CA PHE A 306 -5.78 -6.18 -8.09
C PHE A 306 -6.10 -4.69 -7.97
N ASP A 307 -6.72 -4.29 -6.86
CA ASP A 307 -6.86 -2.89 -6.52
C ASP A 307 -5.61 -2.37 -5.83
N TYR A 308 -5.19 -1.17 -6.21
CA TYR A 308 -3.94 -0.57 -5.76
C TYR A 308 -4.08 0.95 -5.60
N TYR A 309 -3.76 1.45 -4.41
CA TYR A 309 -3.87 2.86 -4.06
C TYR A 309 -2.53 3.48 -3.61
N GLY A 310 -1.42 2.76 -3.84
CA GLY A 310 -0.05 3.18 -3.51
C GLY A 310 0.64 4.04 -4.59
N PRO A 311 1.98 4.17 -4.57
CA PRO A 311 2.77 4.86 -5.59
C PRO A 311 2.54 4.34 -7.00
N SER A 312 2.65 5.18 -8.04
CA SER A 312 2.52 4.72 -9.44
C SER A 312 3.59 3.72 -9.90
N LYS A 313 4.55 3.38 -9.03
CA LYS A 313 5.60 2.38 -9.22
C LYS A 313 5.55 1.33 -8.10
N ALA A 314 5.73 0.07 -8.47
CA ALA A 314 5.90 -1.04 -7.55
C ALA A 314 6.87 -2.08 -8.14
N TRP A 315 7.08 -3.17 -7.41
CA TRP A 315 7.91 -4.30 -7.83
C TRP A 315 7.08 -5.57 -7.79
N LEU A 316 7.14 -6.33 -8.87
CA LEU A 316 6.57 -7.66 -9.00
C LEU A 316 7.69 -8.68 -8.80
N TYR A 317 7.44 -9.65 -7.92
CA TYR A 317 8.30 -10.78 -7.67
C TYR A 317 7.58 -12.08 -7.96
N PHE A 318 8.33 -13.09 -8.39
CA PHE A 318 7.86 -14.45 -8.55
C PHE A 318 9.04 -15.43 -8.57
N PRO A 319 8.90 -16.62 -7.96
CA PRO A 319 9.88 -17.68 -8.14
C PRO A 319 9.78 -18.26 -9.55
N PHE A 320 10.92 -18.60 -10.15
CA PHE A 320 11.00 -19.23 -11.47
C PHE A 320 12.09 -20.30 -11.52
N LYS A 321 11.92 -21.25 -12.46
CA LYS A 321 12.93 -22.25 -12.85
C LYS A 321 12.58 -22.88 -14.20
N LEU A 322 13.42 -23.78 -14.74
CA LEU A 322 13.10 -24.54 -15.95
C LEU A 322 12.49 -25.90 -15.64
N SER A 323 11.44 -26.28 -16.35
CA SER A 323 10.94 -27.66 -16.33
C SER A 323 11.93 -28.62 -16.99
N LYS A 324 12.61 -28.19 -18.06
CA LYS A 324 13.57 -28.98 -18.84
C LYS A 324 14.75 -28.12 -19.29
N GLN A 325 15.92 -28.73 -19.43
CA GLN A 325 17.10 -28.05 -19.96
C GLN A 325 16.84 -27.56 -21.39
N THR A 326 17.34 -26.37 -21.72
CA THR A 326 17.16 -25.75 -23.03
C THR A 326 18.39 -24.93 -23.40
N ASN A 327 18.71 -24.90 -24.69
CA ASN A 327 19.72 -23.99 -25.26
C ASN A 327 19.08 -22.71 -25.83
N GLN A 328 17.75 -22.59 -25.78
CA GLN A 328 17.04 -21.40 -26.24
C GLN A 328 17.10 -20.29 -25.20
N THR A 329 16.91 -19.04 -25.65
CA THR A 329 16.67 -17.92 -24.73
C THR A 329 15.41 -18.19 -23.92
N VAL A 330 15.47 -17.85 -22.63
CA VAL A 330 14.34 -18.00 -21.71
C VAL A 330 13.72 -16.64 -21.47
N SER A 331 12.49 -16.47 -21.96
CA SER A 331 11.79 -15.19 -21.88
C SER A 331 10.28 -15.32 -22.00
N PHE A 332 9.57 -14.31 -21.53
CA PHE A 332 8.13 -14.16 -21.65
C PHE A 332 7.78 -12.67 -21.67
N TYR A 333 6.57 -12.35 -22.12
CA TYR A 333 6.03 -11.00 -22.03
C TYR A 333 5.18 -10.84 -20.77
N TYR A 334 5.21 -9.64 -20.20
CA TYR A 334 4.13 -9.18 -19.33
C TYR A 334 3.59 -7.83 -19.76
N SER A 335 2.31 -7.62 -19.50
CA SER A 335 1.62 -6.35 -19.73
C SER A 335 0.88 -5.90 -18.47
N LEU A 336 0.64 -4.58 -18.38
CA LEU A 336 -0.12 -3.95 -17.31
C LEU A 336 -1.27 -3.14 -17.94
N ASN A 337 -2.50 -3.38 -17.47
CA ASN A 337 -3.69 -2.54 -17.70
C ASN A 337 -4.29 -2.47 -19.11
N ASP A 338 -4.21 -3.55 -19.91
CA ASP A 338 -4.81 -3.65 -21.26
C ASP A 338 -4.34 -2.56 -22.25
N ARG A 339 -3.20 -1.93 -21.97
CA ARG A 339 -2.72 -0.81 -22.79
C ARG A 339 -2.01 -1.32 -24.04
N ASN A 340 -2.24 -0.61 -25.16
CA ASN A 340 -1.50 -0.68 -26.44
C ASN A 340 -0.05 -1.16 -26.25
N ALA A 341 0.44 -1.98 -27.19
CA ALA A 341 1.75 -2.65 -27.27
C ALA A 341 3.03 -1.91 -26.77
N ALA A 342 2.97 -0.62 -26.42
CA ALA A 342 4.06 0.19 -25.88
C ALA A 342 4.49 -0.16 -24.44
N ILE A 343 3.75 -0.97 -23.67
CA ILE A 343 4.12 -1.39 -22.29
C ILE A 343 4.27 -2.92 -22.18
N GLU A 344 4.20 -3.63 -23.30
CA GLU A 344 4.62 -5.03 -23.32
C GLU A 344 6.12 -5.09 -23.02
N ARG A 345 6.46 -5.68 -21.87
CA ARG A 345 7.84 -5.75 -21.41
C ARG A 345 8.31 -7.18 -21.53
N LYS A 346 9.39 -7.37 -22.29
CA LYS A 346 10.09 -8.64 -22.39
C LYS A 346 10.92 -8.85 -21.12
N VAL A 347 10.66 -9.94 -20.42
CA VAL A 347 11.53 -10.41 -19.33
C VAL A 347 12.50 -11.41 -19.91
N ILE A 348 13.80 -11.12 -19.81
CA ILE A 348 14.86 -12.08 -20.14
C ILE A 348 15.37 -12.64 -18.82
N ILE A 349 15.28 -13.96 -18.68
CA ILE A 349 15.76 -14.66 -17.49
C ILE A 349 17.18 -15.14 -17.75
N ASN A 350 18.13 -14.64 -16.97
CA ASN A 350 19.53 -15.02 -17.07
C ASN A 350 19.80 -16.24 -16.18
N ALA A 351 20.58 -17.20 -16.70
CA ALA A 351 20.98 -18.43 -16.01
C ALA A 351 19.83 -19.26 -15.37
N PRO A 352 18.70 -19.49 -16.05
CA PRO A 352 17.63 -20.33 -15.51
C PRO A 352 18.08 -21.79 -15.44
N THR A 353 17.71 -22.49 -14.37
CA THR A 353 18.16 -23.86 -14.12
C THR A 353 16.99 -24.78 -13.84
N VAL A 354 17.22 -26.08 -14.04
CA VAL A 354 16.26 -27.12 -13.65
C VAL A 354 16.34 -27.43 -12.15
N ASP A 355 17.53 -27.40 -11.55
CA ASP A 355 17.80 -27.87 -10.19
C ASP A 355 17.78 -26.76 -9.13
N SER A 356 17.50 -25.51 -9.51
CA SER A 356 17.38 -24.39 -8.57
C SER A 356 16.21 -23.47 -8.92
N ILE A 357 15.62 -22.90 -7.88
CA ILE A 357 14.58 -21.87 -7.93
C ILE A 357 15.29 -20.52 -7.72
N GLN A 358 15.03 -19.60 -8.63
CA GLN A 358 15.45 -18.21 -8.52
C GLN A 358 14.23 -17.33 -8.35
N VAL A 359 14.42 -16.08 -7.92
CA VAL A 359 13.33 -15.11 -7.75
C VAL A 359 13.56 -13.92 -8.67
N ALA A 360 12.59 -13.67 -9.55
CA ALA A 360 12.60 -12.48 -10.37
C ALA A 360 12.12 -11.28 -9.56
N LYS A 361 12.62 -10.09 -9.90
CA LYS A 361 12.15 -8.79 -9.41
C LYS A 361 12.04 -7.87 -10.63
N VAL A 362 10.82 -7.52 -11.02
CA VAL A 362 10.55 -6.69 -12.21
C VAL A 362 9.77 -5.43 -11.81
N PRO A 363 10.08 -4.26 -12.39
CA PRO A 363 9.36 -3.03 -12.08
C PRO A 363 7.95 -3.05 -12.68
N LEU A 364 6.97 -2.57 -11.92
CA LEU A 364 5.64 -2.22 -12.38
C LEU A 364 5.52 -0.69 -12.36
N ASP A 365 5.73 -0.03 -13.50
CA ASP A 365 5.44 1.40 -13.65
C ASP A 365 4.02 1.64 -14.19
N ASP A 366 3.52 2.86 -13.99
CA ASP A 366 2.22 3.34 -14.47
C ASP A 366 1.01 2.59 -13.87
N LEU A 367 1.12 2.20 -12.60
CA LEU A 367 -0.01 1.67 -11.84
C LEU A 367 -1.13 2.70 -11.75
N LYS A 368 -2.35 2.27 -12.10
CA LYS A 368 -3.58 3.05 -11.95
C LYS A 368 -3.93 3.12 -10.46
N PHE A 369 -4.45 4.28 -10.03
CA PHE A 369 -5.13 4.38 -8.75
C PHE A 369 -6.48 3.66 -8.85
N GLY A 370 -6.63 2.51 -8.18
CA GLY A 370 -7.75 1.60 -8.31
C GLY A 370 -7.37 0.27 -8.97
N ARG A 371 -8.26 -0.27 -9.81
CA ARG A 371 -8.07 -1.60 -10.39
C ARG A 371 -6.96 -1.63 -11.44
N ASN A 372 -6.06 -2.59 -11.26
CA ASN A 372 -4.99 -2.94 -12.17
C ASN A 372 -5.15 -4.37 -12.67
N LYS A 373 -4.63 -4.67 -13.87
CA LYS A 373 -4.55 -6.03 -14.42
C LYS A 373 -3.15 -6.33 -14.95
N VAL A 374 -2.60 -7.50 -14.63
CA VAL A 374 -1.33 -7.99 -15.17
C VAL A 374 -1.60 -9.24 -16.00
N ALA A 375 -1.01 -9.32 -17.18
CA ALA A 375 -1.07 -10.48 -18.07
C ALA A 375 0.32 -10.98 -18.42
N PHE A 376 0.47 -12.30 -18.56
CA PHE A 376 1.70 -12.97 -18.99
C PHE A 376 1.44 -13.86 -20.20
N SER A 377 2.37 -13.85 -21.15
CA SER A 377 2.29 -14.63 -22.38
C SER A 377 3.68 -15.10 -22.83
N SER A 378 3.73 -16.15 -23.65
CA SER A 378 4.99 -16.63 -24.23
C SER A 378 5.50 -15.74 -25.35
N ILE A 379 6.79 -15.88 -25.68
CA ILE A 379 7.39 -15.28 -26.87
C ILE A 379 7.74 -16.40 -27.84
N GLU A 380 7.30 -16.26 -29.08
CA GLU A 380 7.64 -17.19 -30.16
C GLU A 380 9.17 -17.36 -30.29
N GLY A 381 9.62 -18.61 -30.48
CA GLY A 381 11.04 -18.94 -30.62
C GLY A 381 11.84 -18.90 -29.31
N THR A 382 11.18 -18.78 -28.16
CA THR A 382 11.82 -18.79 -26.84
C THR A 382 11.23 -19.86 -25.93
N THR A 383 11.95 -20.22 -24.86
CA THR A 383 11.43 -21.11 -23.82
C THR A 383 10.85 -20.27 -22.67
N THR A 384 9.65 -20.62 -22.22
CA THR A 384 9.04 -20.02 -21.02
C THR A 384 9.54 -20.77 -19.78
N PRO A 385 9.88 -20.05 -18.69
CA PRO A 385 10.19 -20.71 -17.42
C PRO A 385 8.90 -21.20 -16.77
N MET A 386 9.04 -22.14 -15.83
CA MET A 386 8.02 -22.34 -14.81
C MET A 386 7.99 -21.11 -13.90
N VAL A 387 6.78 -20.65 -13.55
CA VAL A 387 6.57 -19.46 -12.71
C VAL A 387 5.63 -19.79 -11.56
N GLY A 388 5.99 -19.42 -10.33
CA GLY A 388 5.14 -19.62 -9.17
C GLY A 388 4.27 -18.41 -8.84
N ASN A 389 3.86 -18.32 -7.57
CA ASN A 389 3.01 -17.26 -7.04
C ASN A 389 3.61 -15.87 -7.26
N PHE A 390 2.75 -14.87 -7.42
CA PHE A 390 3.15 -13.49 -7.65
C PHE A 390 3.11 -12.69 -6.35
N TYR A 391 4.04 -11.75 -6.20
CA TYR A 391 4.13 -10.87 -5.04
C TYR A 391 4.33 -9.45 -5.52
N ILE A 392 3.56 -8.50 -5.01
CA ILE A 392 3.70 -7.09 -5.36
C ILE A 392 4.05 -6.27 -4.13
N SER A 393 5.12 -5.48 -4.21
CA SER A 393 5.52 -4.54 -3.17
C SER A 393 5.69 -3.14 -3.73
N SER A 394 5.19 -2.11 -3.03
CA SER A 394 5.43 -0.71 -3.37
C SER A 394 6.80 -0.19 -2.92
N SER A 395 7.60 -1.04 -2.28
CA SER A 395 8.95 -0.74 -1.80
C SER A 395 9.96 -1.69 -2.45
N ASP A 396 11.14 -1.16 -2.78
CA ASP A 396 12.29 -1.88 -3.31
C ASP A 396 13.11 -2.57 -2.22
N HIS A 397 12.77 -2.41 -0.94
CA HIS A 397 13.51 -2.92 0.21
C HIS A 397 12.90 -4.17 0.85
N ASN A 398 11.87 -4.77 0.25
CA ASN A 398 11.15 -5.92 0.83
C ASN A 398 11.65 -7.29 0.37
N ASP A 399 12.82 -7.36 -0.27
CA ASP A 399 13.36 -8.58 -0.86
C ASP A 399 13.39 -9.75 0.14
N ASP A 400 13.94 -9.54 1.34
CA ASP A 400 14.00 -10.57 2.39
C ASP A 400 12.60 -11.07 2.80
N SER A 401 11.66 -10.16 3.00
CA SER A 401 10.29 -10.50 3.40
C SER A 401 9.55 -11.27 2.31
N VAL A 402 9.76 -10.90 1.04
CA VAL A 402 9.20 -11.62 -0.11
C VAL A 402 9.84 -13.00 -0.24
N TYR A 403 11.17 -13.11 -0.12
CA TYR A 403 11.88 -14.38 -0.19
C TYR A 403 11.45 -15.31 0.94
N ASN A 404 11.27 -14.77 2.14
CA ASN A 404 10.73 -15.52 3.27
C ASN A 404 9.35 -16.10 2.95
N SER A 405 8.46 -15.30 2.35
CA SER A 405 7.13 -15.78 1.99
C SER A 405 7.13 -16.77 0.82
N ILE A 406 8.06 -16.65 -0.14
CA ILE A 406 8.25 -17.62 -1.22
C ILE A 406 8.73 -18.95 -0.65
N PHE A 407 9.75 -18.95 0.21
CA PHE A 407 10.41 -20.18 0.65
C PHE A 407 9.88 -20.70 2.00
N GLY A 408 8.76 -20.17 2.48
CA GLY A 408 8.13 -20.59 3.73
C GLY A 408 9.01 -20.32 4.96
N ASN A 409 9.86 -19.31 4.91
CA ASN A 409 10.75 -18.97 6.02
C ASN A 409 10.06 -18.04 7.01
N THR A 410 10.18 -18.34 8.29
CA THR A 410 9.75 -17.46 9.40
C THR A 410 10.95 -17.12 10.25
N LEU A 411 11.23 -15.82 10.42
CA LEU A 411 12.30 -15.33 11.28
C LEU A 411 11.79 -15.23 12.73
N SER A 412 12.65 -15.54 13.69
CA SER A 412 12.43 -15.15 15.09
C SER A 412 12.44 -13.63 15.26
N GLU A 413 11.83 -13.13 16.34
CA GLU A 413 11.77 -11.70 16.64
C GLU A 413 13.16 -11.06 16.76
N ASP A 414 14.10 -11.77 17.37
CA ASP A 414 15.51 -11.37 17.53
C ASP A 414 16.35 -11.54 16.25
N LYS A 415 15.74 -12.07 15.17
CA LYS A 415 16.38 -12.38 13.88
C LYS A 415 17.62 -13.26 14.05
N ASN A 416 17.58 -14.17 15.01
CA ASN A 416 18.67 -15.11 15.27
C ASN A 416 18.36 -16.53 14.79
N SER A 417 17.10 -16.86 14.49
CA SER A 417 16.72 -18.11 13.87
C SER A 417 15.76 -17.93 12.69
N VAL A 418 15.77 -18.92 11.81
CA VAL A 418 14.85 -19.03 10.68
C VAL A 418 14.29 -20.45 10.61
N THR A 419 12.97 -20.57 10.61
CA THR A 419 12.25 -21.84 10.44
C THR A 419 11.73 -21.95 9.02
N VAL A 420 11.96 -23.09 8.36
CA VAL A 420 11.41 -23.40 7.04
C VAL A 420 10.14 -24.25 7.22
N ASN A 421 9.01 -23.74 6.75
CA ASN A 421 7.75 -24.45 6.64
C ASN A 421 7.63 -25.10 5.26
N PHE A 422 7.70 -26.43 5.21
CA PHE A 422 7.61 -27.17 3.94
C PHE A 422 6.22 -27.18 3.32
N LEU A 423 5.17 -26.86 4.09
CA LEU A 423 3.82 -26.75 3.57
C LEU A 423 3.63 -25.49 2.72
N ASP A 424 4.22 -24.37 3.17
CA ASP A 424 4.02 -23.04 2.58
C ASP A 424 5.17 -22.63 1.64
N GLY A 425 6.31 -23.33 1.71
CA GLY A 425 7.53 -22.99 0.99
C GLY A 425 7.67 -23.69 -0.35
N TYR A 426 8.17 -22.95 -1.34
CA TYR A 426 8.65 -23.52 -2.59
C TYR A 426 9.90 -24.39 -2.37
N GLY A 427 9.86 -25.63 -2.85
CA GLY A 427 10.97 -26.59 -2.82
C GLY A 427 10.90 -27.55 -3.99
N LEU A 428 11.94 -28.38 -4.17
CA LEU A 428 12.09 -29.29 -5.30
C LEU A 428 12.40 -30.70 -4.80
N ALA A 429 11.57 -31.68 -5.14
CA ALA A 429 11.94 -33.09 -5.03
C ALA A 429 12.76 -33.51 -6.26
N ASP A 430 13.66 -34.48 -6.16
CA ASP A 430 14.30 -35.05 -7.37
C ASP A 430 13.55 -36.24 -7.97
N ASN A 431 12.51 -36.72 -7.28
CA ASN A 431 11.77 -37.91 -7.63
C ASN A 431 10.27 -37.74 -7.29
N SER A 432 9.40 -38.23 -8.17
CA SER A 432 7.94 -38.17 -8.00
C SER A 432 7.39 -38.94 -6.78
N LYS A 433 8.15 -39.91 -6.26
CA LYS A 433 7.80 -40.69 -5.07
C LYS A 433 8.15 -40.01 -3.76
N THR A 434 8.91 -38.92 -3.78
CA THR A 434 9.06 -38.05 -2.59
C THR A 434 7.73 -37.32 -2.39
N LEU A 435 7.18 -37.37 -1.18
CA LEU A 435 5.82 -36.88 -0.89
C LEU A 435 5.82 -35.90 0.27
N LEU A 436 4.93 -34.91 0.22
CA LEU A 436 4.55 -34.12 1.39
C LEU A 436 3.34 -34.81 2.05
N ARG A 437 3.48 -35.17 3.33
CA ARG A 437 2.46 -35.93 4.05
C ARG A 437 2.02 -35.25 5.32
N GLN A 438 0.75 -35.42 5.65
CA GLN A 438 0.23 -35.21 6.99
C GLN A 438 0.21 -36.55 7.73
N ILE A 439 0.85 -36.60 8.89
CA ILE A 439 0.82 -37.73 9.81
C ILE A 439 0.22 -37.27 11.14
N SER A 440 -0.58 -38.13 11.77
CA SER A 440 -1.02 -37.96 13.15
C SER A 440 -0.01 -38.65 14.05
N ALA A 441 0.69 -37.90 14.90
CA ALA A 441 1.74 -38.46 15.72
C ALA A 441 1.84 -37.79 17.10
N THR A 442 2.39 -38.50 18.08
CA THR A 442 2.80 -37.90 19.36
C THR A 442 4.26 -37.46 19.31
N LEU A 443 4.63 -36.50 20.16
CA LEU A 443 6.03 -36.08 20.33
C LEU A 443 6.70 -36.95 21.40
N GLY A 444 7.61 -37.84 20.99
CA GLY A 444 8.27 -38.78 21.90
C GLY A 444 7.26 -39.66 22.65
N ASP A 445 7.27 -39.56 23.98
CA ASP A 445 6.36 -40.31 24.87
C ASP A 445 5.16 -39.47 25.35
N SER A 446 4.90 -38.34 24.71
CA SER A 446 3.66 -37.58 24.92
C SER A 446 2.44 -38.44 24.59
N THR A 447 1.33 -38.20 25.31
CA THR A 447 0.02 -38.79 25.06
C THR A 447 -0.83 -37.98 24.07
N GLU A 448 -0.42 -36.74 23.77
CA GLU A 448 -1.14 -35.85 22.86
C GLU A 448 -0.71 -36.08 21.42
N SER A 449 -1.67 -36.47 20.58
CA SER A 449 -1.48 -36.66 19.14
C SER A 449 -1.77 -35.37 18.39
N ASN A 450 -0.83 -34.95 17.56
CA ASN A 450 -0.89 -33.74 16.74
C ASN A 450 -0.67 -34.07 15.26
N SER A 451 -1.10 -33.16 14.38
CA SER A 451 -0.78 -33.26 12.96
C SER A 451 0.63 -32.73 12.69
N TYR A 452 1.46 -33.54 12.04
CA TYR A 452 2.79 -33.16 11.56
C TYR A 452 2.85 -33.25 10.04
N TYR A 453 3.48 -32.25 9.43
CA TYR A 453 3.74 -32.24 7.99
C TYR A 453 5.20 -32.64 7.75
N VAL A 454 5.39 -33.72 6.99
CA VAL A 454 6.71 -34.31 6.77
C VAL A 454 6.97 -34.57 5.30
N ILE A 455 8.22 -34.40 4.90
CA ILE A 455 8.76 -34.92 3.66
C ILE A 455 9.01 -36.42 3.86
N GLY A 456 8.27 -37.25 3.13
CA GLY A 456 8.40 -38.70 3.16
C GLY A 456 9.18 -39.24 1.96
N TRP A 457 9.65 -40.48 2.09
CA TRP A 457 10.37 -41.20 1.03
C TRP A 457 11.67 -40.50 0.58
N LEU A 458 12.42 -39.94 1.53
CA LEU A 458 13.72 -39.31 1.30
C LEU A 458 14.88 -40.34 1.42
N GLY A 459 15.96 -40.16 0.67
CA GLY A 459 17.16 -41.02 0.65
C GLY A 459 16.95 -42.35 -0.07
N GLY A 460 17.97 -43.21 -0.12
CA GLY A 460 17.92 -44.60 -0.58
C GLY A 460 17.62 -44.82 -2.08
N SER A 461 17.84 -46.05 -2.54
CA SER A 461 17.64 -46.43 -3.94
C SER A 461 16.16 -46.58 -4.30
N ALA A 462 15.71 -45.86 -5.33
CA ALA A 462 14.44 -46.15 -5.98
C ALA A 462 14.62 -47.44 -6.77
N GLY A 463 14.24 -48.59 -6.19
CA GLY A 463 14.29 -49.87 -6.89
C GLY A 463 13.61 -49.80 -8.26
N ASN A 464 14.08 -50.61 -9.22
CA ASN A 464 13.57 -50.69 -10.59
C ASN A 464 12.08 -51.07 -10.60
N ASN A 465 11.18 -50.09 -10.54
CA ASN A 465 9.75 -50.36 -10.69
C ASN A 465 9.15 -49.46 -11.76
N THR A 466 8.75 -50.11 -12.84
CA THR A 466 8.18 -49.55 -14.07
C THR A 466 6.74 -49.10 -13.83
N MET A 467 6.54 -47.85 -13.40
CA MET A 467 5.26 -47.14 -13.50
C MET A 467 5.53 -45.68 -13.93
N SER A 468 5.34 -45.44 -15.24
CA SER A 468 5.00 -44.19 -15.96
C SER A 468 4.60 -43.00 -15.04
N ALA A 469 5.08 -41.75 -15.14
CA ALA A 469 5.75 -41.01 -16.21
C ALA A 469 6.82 -40.01 -15.66
N ASN A 470 8.07 -40.22 -16.05
CA ASN A 470 9.20 -39.27 -16.25
C ASN A 470 9.45 -38.11 -15.26
N ALA A 471 9.63 -38.44 -13.98
CA ALA A 471 10.60 -37.78 -13.09
C ALA A 471 11.46 -38.86 -12.41
N ILE A 472 12.26 -39.59 -13.19
CA ILE A 472 13.14 -40.66 -12.72
C ILE A 472 14.46 -40.55 -13.45
N ASN A 473 15.59 -40.51 -12.72
CA ASN A 473 16.89 -41.06 -13.16
C ASN A 473 18.02 -41.01 -12.10
N ASN A 474 17.74 -40.92 -10.79
CA ASN A 474 18.80 -41.10 -9.80
C ASN A 474 18.38 -42.00 -8.62
N THR A 475 19.35 -42.76 -8.13
CA THR A 475 19.28 -43.74 -7.04
C THR A 475 19.32 -43.11 -5.66
N SER A 476 19.18 -41.78 -5.56
CA SER A 476 19.14 -41.04 -4.31
C SER A 476 17.94 -40.12 -4.35
N ARG A 477 16.95 -40.32 -3.47
CA ARG A 477 15.80 -39.43 -3.33
C ARG A 477 16.21 -38.23 -2.47
N THR A 478 16.16 -37.03 -3.01
CA THR A 478 16.56 -35.78 -2.34
C THR A 478 15.45 -34.75 -2.39
N TYR A 479 15.48 -33.84 -1.43
CA TYR A 479 14.60 -32.68 -1.39
C TYR A 479 15.43 -31.42 -1.24
N THR A 480 15.12 -30.41 -2.04
CA THR A 480 15.78 -29.11 -2.01
C THR A 480 14.81 -28.08 -1.47
N PHE A 481 15.24 -27.34 -0.46
CA PHE A 481 14.54 -26.18 0.09
C PHE A 481 15.50 -25.00 0.25
N TYR A 482 14.95 -23.84 0.61
CA TYR A 482 15.73 -22.60 0.68
C TYR A 482 15.58 -21.93 2.03
N VAL A 483 16.67 -21.35 2.50
CA VAL A 483 16.77 -20.67 3.80
C VAL A 483 17.32 -19.27 3.58
N ASN A 484 16.53 -18.26 3.90
CA ASN A 484 16.95 -16.87 3.92
C ASN A 484 17.58 -16.55 5.29
N ALA A 485 18.89 -16.73 5.40
CA ALA A 485 19.60 -16.56 6.66
C ALA A 485 19.81 -15.07 6.98
N PRO A 486 19.51 -14.62 8.21
CA PRO A 486 19.67 -13.21 8.58
C PRO A 486 21.14 -12.77 8.69
N LYS A 487 22.06 -13.72 8.89
CA LYS A 487 23.50 -13.50 9.13
C LYS A 487 24.32 -14.58 8.39
N SER A 488 25.57 -14.27 8.06
CA SER A 488 26.52 -15.28 7.61
C SER A 488 27.18 -15.94 8.82
N GLY A 489 27.35 -17.27 8.79
CA GLY A 489 28.10 -18.00 9.81
C GLY A 489 27.53 -19.38 10.10
N ALA A 490 27.86 -19.92 11.27
CA ALA A 490 27.48 -21.26 11.69
C ALA A 490 26.06 -21.27 12.29
N TYR A 491 25.25 -22.24 11.88
CA TYR A 491 23.88 -22.43 12.38
C TYR A 491 23.73 -23.82 12.99
N ASN A 492 23.18 -23.88 14.20
CA ASN A 492 22.60 -25.11 14.73
C ASN A 492 21.31 -25.41 13.95
N VAL A 493 21.13 -26.67 13.57
CA VAL A 493 19.95 -27.19 12.89
C VAL A 493 19.13 -28.04 13.85
N SER A 494 17.82 -27.82 13.89
CA SER A 494 16.86 -28.60 14.68
C SER A 494 15.57 -28.84 13.90
N GLY A 495 14.82 -29.87 14.27
CA GLY A 495 13.57 -30.22 13.60
C GLY A 495 12.97 -31.51 14.15
N TYR A 496 12.02 -32.08 13.41
CA TYR A 496 11.34 -33.32 13.77
C TYR A 496 11.58 -34.40 12.72
N THR A 497 11.75 -35.63 13.18
CA THR A 497 11.90 -36.81 12.33
C THR A 497 10.91 -37.91 12.70
N ASN A 498 10.45 -38.66 11.70
CA ASN A 498 9.65 -39.86 11.89
C ASN A 498 10.26 -41.03 11.09
N ALA A 499 10.60 -42.12 11.77
CA ALA A 499 11.17 -43.32 11.17
C ALA A 499 10.96 -44.55 12.06
N ASN A 500 10.77 -45.72 11.45
CA ASN A 500 10.59 -46.99 12.18
C ASN A 500 11.92 -47.64 12.58
N GLU A 501 13.04 -47.04 12.20
CA GLU A 501 14.36 -47.64 12.27
C GLU A 501 15.40 -46.52 12.37
N VAL A 502 16.62 -46.86 12.78
CA VAL A 502 17.72 -45.89 12.90
C VAL A 502 18.17 -45.43 11.51
N ARG A 503 18.32 -44.12 11.32
CA ARG A 503 18.62 -43.50 10.02
C ARG A 503 19.64 -42.38 10.14
N ASP A 504 20.27 -42.05 9.03
CA ASP A 504 21.10 -40.85 8.91
C ASP A 504 20.35 -39.76 8.15
N LEU A 505 20.63 -38.50 8.46
CA LEU A 505 20.11 -37.34 7.74
C LEU A 505 21.25 -36.40 7.37
N VAL A 506 21.31 -35.98 6.12
CA VAL A 506 22.39 -35.12 5.59
C VAL A 506 21.80 -33.84 5.05
N PHE A 507 22.30 -32.70 5.53
CA PHE A 507 22.03 -31.37 4.97
C PHE A 507 23.27 -30.88 4.21
N LYS A 508 23.07 -30.42 2.98
CA LYS A 508 24.15 -29.92 2.13
C LYS A 508 23.78 -28.57 1.54
N THR A 509 24.59 -27.53 1.76
CA THR A 509 24.44 -26.29 0.99
C THR A 509 24.88 -26.53 -0.45
N ALA A 510 24.19 -25.95 -1.41
CA ALA A 510 24.52 -26.07 -2.82
C ALA A 510 24.53 -24.68 -3.48
N PRO A 511 25.37 -24.45 -4.51
CA PRO A 511 25.48 -23.16 -5.19
C PRO A 511 24.13 -22.57 -5.64
N LEU A 512 23.93 -21.25 -5.53
CA LEU A 512 22.79 -20.54 -6.10
C LEU A 512 23.23 -19.79 -7.36
N PRO A 513 22.74 -20.14 -8.56
CA PRO A 513 23.08 -19.38 -9.77
C PRO A 513 22.80 -17.87 -9.63
N PRO A 514 23.61 -17.00 -10.24
CA PRO A 514 24.83 -17.30 -10.99
C PRO A 514 26.08 -17.49 -10.11
N ASN A 515 25.96 -17.27 -8.80
CA ASN A 515 27.11 -17.15 -7.91
C ASN A 515 27.45 -18.51 -7.25
N PRO A 516 28.66 -19.04 -7.44
CA PRO A 516 29.07 -20.25 -6.72
C PRO A 516 29.10 -19.97 -5.21
N GLN A 517 28.25 -20.66 -4.45
CA GLN A 517 28.38 -20.73 -2.98
C GLN A 517 29.24 -21.94 -2.61
N GLN A 518 30.07 -21.78 -1.58
CA GLN A 518 30.80 -22.91 -1.02
C GLN A 518 29.82 -23.95 -0.47
N THR A 519 30.12 -25.21 -0.74
CA THR A 519 29.33 -26.35 -0.29
C THR A 519 29.79 -26.75 1.12
N TYR A 520 28.85 -26.77 2.05
CA TYR A 520 29.01 -27.25 3.42
C TYR A 520 28.08 -28.44 3.61
N THR A 521 28.52 -29.42 4.40
CA THR A 521 27.74 -30.64 4.66
C THR A 521 27.67 -30.88 6.17
N LEU A 522 26.45 -31.14 6.63
CA LEU A 522 26.13 -31.53 8.00
C LEU A 522 25.51 -32.92 7.97
N THR A 523 26.16 -33.88 8.62
CA THR A 523 25.67 -35.26 8.74
C THR A 523 25.20 -35.54 10.17
N LEU A 524 23.92 -35.87 10.30
CA LEU A 524 23.29 -36.36 11.53
C LEU A 524 23.23 -37.89 11.43
N SER A 525 24.22 -38.55 12.03
CA SER A 525 24.29 -40.01 12.07
C SER A 525 23.45 -40.59 13.20
N SER A 526 22.91 -41.78 12.97
CA SER A 526 22.24 -42.61 13.99
C SER A 526 21.10 -41.89 14.70
N LEU A 527 20.27 -41.14 13.95
CA LEU A 527 19.03 -40.60 14.51
C LEU A 527 18.12 -41.75 14.95
N PRO A 528 17.56 -41.67 16.17
CA PRO A 528 16.81 -42.77 16.75
C PRO A 528 15.55 -43.06 15.94
N ASN A 529 15.10 -44.32 16.01
CA ASN A 529 13.76 -44.64 15.56
C ASN A 529 12.73 -43.90 16.44
N SER A 530 11.68 -43.41 15.81
CA SER A 530 10.53 -42.83 16.53
C SER A 530 9.50 -43.90 16.87
N GLY A 531 9.45 -44.97 16.07
CA GLY A 531 8.32 -45.90 16.04
C GLY A 531 7.14 -45.34 15.23
N GLU A 532 6.10 -46.15 15.11
CA GLU A 532 4.87 -45.81 14.38
C GLU A 532 4.11 -44.68 15.10
N ASN A 533 3.51 -43.76 14.35
CA ASN A 533 2.71 -42.64 14.88
C ASN A 533 3.43 -41.77 15.94
N LYS A 534 4.75 -41.66 15.84
CA LYS A 534 5.58 -40.82 16.72
C LYS A 534 6.53 -39.96 15.90
N VAL A 535 6.83 -38.76 16.39
CA VAL A 535 7.94 -37.94 15.91
C VAL A 535 8.94 -37.73 17.04
N VAL A 536 10.22 -37.62 16.69
CA VAL A 536 11.30 -37.28 17.62
C VAL A 536 11.93 -35.96 17.20
N LYS A 537 12.25 -35.12 18.17
CA LYS A 537 12.98 -33.88 17.93
C LYS A 537 14.48 -34.16 17.85
N PHE A 538 15.16 -33.61 16.85
CA PHE A 538 16.62 -33.51 16.83
C PHE A 538 17.04 -32.04 17.01
N ASP A 539 18.18 -31.84 17.65
CA ASP A 539 18.81 -30.53 17.81
C ASP A 539 20.33 -30.67 17.88
N THR A 540 21.02 -30.18 16.86
CA THR A 540 22.48 -30.23 16.81
C THR A 540 23.17 -29.50 17.96
N ALA A 541 22.52 -28.53 18.60
CA ALA A 541 23.07 -27.85 19.78
C ALA A 541 23.24 -28.81 20.98
N THR A 542 22.43 -29.87 21.06
CA THR A 542 22.44 -30.84 22.17
C THR A 542 23.06 -32.19 21.79
N MET A 543 23.27 -32.46 20.49
CA MET A 543 23.81 -33.74 19.99
C MET A 543 25.34 -33.90 20.14
N GLY A 544 26.04 -32.90 20.67
CA GLY A 544 27.50 -32.92 20.84
C GLY A 544 28.29 -32.72 19.53
N ASN A 545 29.54 -32.22 19.65
CA ASN A 545 30.52 -31.96 18.57
C ASN A 545 30.27 -30.76 17.65
N ASP A 546 29.62 -29.68 18.10
CA ASP A 546 29.50 -28.42 17.34
C ASP A 546 29.03 -28.60 15.88
N LYS A 547 28.07 -29.51 15.69
CA LYS A 547 27.53 -29.92 14.40
C LYS A 547 26.69 -28.80 13.77
N THR A 548 27.35 -27.83 13.16
CA THR A 548 26.71 -26.67 12.55
C THR A 548 26.71 -26.77 11.03
N LEU A 549 25.74 -26.10 10.41
CA LEU A 549 25.75 -25.84 8.97
C LEU A 549 26.12 -24.38 8.73
N THR A 550 27.12 -24.12 7.89
CA THR A 550 27.48 -22.73 7.55
C THR A 550 26.55 -22.20 6.47
N LEU A 551 25.91 -21.06 6.74
CA LEU A 551 25.05 -20.34 5.81
C LEU A 551 25.63 -18.95 5.51
N GLN A 552 25.32 -18.42 4.33
CA GLN A 552 25.59 -17.04 3.97
C GLN A 552 24.36 -16.18 4.26
N LYS A 553 24.54 -14.90 4.61
CA LYS A 553 23.42 -13.95 4.71
C LYS A 553 22.66 -13.93 3.39
N GLY A 554 21.33 -13.94 3.48
CA GLY A 554 20.43 -14.02 2.33
C GLY A 554 20.04 -15.46 2.03
N LEU A 555 19.61 -15.70 0.80
CA LEU A 555 19.11 -17.00 0.38
C LEU A 555 20.22 -18.06 0.28
N ASN A 556 19.96 -19.25 0.80
CA ASN A 556 20.82 -20.44 0.71
C ASN A 556 19.99 -21.61 0.16
N ARG A 557 20.54 -22.36 -0.79
CA ARG A 557 19.93 -23.61 -1.28
C ARG A 557 20.42 -24.79 -0.46
N ILE A 558 19.51 -25.53 0.15
CA ILE A 558 19.80 -26.70 0.99
C ILE A 558 19.23 -27.94 0.33
N VAL A 559 20.10 -28.92 0.06
CA VAL A 559 19.71 -30.25 -0.40
C VAL A 559 19.75 -31.19 0.81
N VAL A 560 18.65 -31.87 1.08
CA VAL A 560 18.54 -32.87 2.14
C VAL A 560 18.40 -34.27 1.54
N MET A 561 19.07 -35.24 2.16
CA MET A 561 19.14 -36.64 1.72
C MET A 561 19.46 -37.56 2.90
N GLY A 562 19.46 -38.88 2.66
CA GLY A 562 19.94 -39.86 3.64
C GLY A 562 21.46 -40.04 3.61
N GLY A 563 22.00 -40.55 4.71
CA GLY A 563 23.43 -40.87 4.84
C GLY A 563 23.75 -42.31 4.44
N THR A 564 24.46 -43.04 5.30
CA THR A 564 24.90 -44.42 5.04
C THR A 564 24.01 -45.48 5.70
N SER A 565 23.36 -45.14 6.81
CA SER A 565 22.47 -46.05 7.54
C SER A 565 21.25 -46.47 6.72
N PHE A 566 20.83 -47.74 6.88
CA PHE A 566 19.66 -48.35 6.22
C PHE A 566 19.58 -48.06 4.72
N GLU A 567 20.59 -48.52 3.98
CA GLU A 567 20.63 -48.41 2.52
C GLU A 567 20.50 -46.96 2.03
N GLY A 568 20.92 -46.00 2.86
CA GLY A 568 20.88 -44.57 2.58
C GLY A 568 19.50 -43.92 2.63
N ASN A 569 18.46 -44.61 3.12
CA ASN A 569 17.17 -43.97 3.37
C ASN A 569 17.32 -42.92 4.50
N ALA A 570 16.63 -41.79 4.35
CA ALA A 570 16.51 -40.79 5.41
C ALA A 570 15.27 -41.05 6.27
N PRO A 571 15.22 -40.51 7.50
CA PRO A 571 13.95 -40.41 8.21
C PRO A 571 13.01 -39.44 7.48
N ASN A 572 11.70 -39.57 7.71
CA ASN A 572 10.76 -38.55 7.26
C ASN A 572 11.06 -37.25 8.01
N LEU A 573 11.07 -36.12 7.32
CA LEU A 573 11.56 -34.86 7.87
C LEU A 573 10.46 -33.80 7.95
N GLY A 574 10.19 -33.30 9.14
CA GLY A 574 9.32 -32.13 9.36
C GLY A 574 10.07 -30.81 9.23
N ASN A 575 9.37 -29.70 9.48
CA ASN A 575 9.92 -28.34 9.43
C ASN A 575 11.25 -28.22 10.19
N VAL A 576 12.17 -27.43 9.62
CA VAL A 576 13.55 -27.31 10.10
C VAL A 576 13.82 -25.89 10.54
N THR A 577 14.47 -25.73 11.68
CA THR A 577 14.90 -24.44 12.24
C THR A 577 16.41 -24.33 12.25
N PHE A 578 16.91 -23.23 11.72
CA PHE A 578 18.32 -22.85 11.72
C PHE A 578 18.52 -21.72 12.72
N THR A 579 19.29 -21.96 13.78
CA THR A 579 19.59 -20.97 14.84
C THR A 579 21.05 -20.57 14.76
N PHE A 580 21.31 -19.28 14.57
CA PHE A 580 22.66 -18.74 14.45
C PHE A 580 23.44 -18.95 15.75
N LYS A 581 24.61 -19.58 15.62
CA LYS A 581 25.58 -19.77 16.70
C LYS A 581 26.48 -18.53 16.75
N GLY A 582 26.15 -17.63 17.67
CA GLY A 582 26.85 -16.36 17.88
C GLY A 582 28.26 -16.52 18.43
#